data_AF-A0A1W1YFE6-F1
#
_entry.id   AF-A0A1W1YFE6-F1
#
_cell.length_a   1.000
_cell.length_b   1.000
_cell.length_c   1.000
_cell.angle_alpha   90.00
_cell.angle_beta   90.00
_cell.angle_gamma   90.00
#
_symmetry.space_group_name_H-M   'P 1'
#
loop_
_entity.id
_entity.type
_entity.pdbx_description
1 polymer ?
#
loop_
_entity_poly.entity_id
_entity_poly.type
_entity_poly.pdbx_seq_one_letter_code
_entity_poly.pdbx_strand_id
1 'polypeptide(L)'
;MGRMRSRTRLLQALIGLQALLVASPIATIDNLLTSPRAVGAQGRRADLPMTIASGLPFVVALLPVAMVAVAVALHRRTPGSRRAAAVLSVVALVVALAPGQRGMTTAAPIVHGIPLAVVAAATLLVLWRSRAESTRDLGRSRAGRVTVALLTVWVLALAALGASSRTIPVGPLSSALSTDLDVDRVTPQGELEGEPAEQSPQLAPNPDSNIHGDAAMTDAYTDRDVLDPRQAKVIRRHLGGVCASVLRDEHERLVAVCVNATRVTLNVLDPDTLDVLAREHVADRPFRADFATNFAGGGYAVLDADQRVVLPTSDGRITRWRVADDAGDPQIAPVDEFDISDGLADGEGINSAVPGTDGRIWVVGQLGSVGLLDPETGRAGWTRFEAADIENSFAVGADGRAWVVTSRELVALSGETGTPRVVWEQTYDAGSRRKPGQTSRASGTTPTLMAGERHVAITDNADPRMHVVVYDTSAGAGDKEVCRVPVFAPDRSAGDNSLIAIGRSLFVESNYGYNLFDATFGRSTQPGLTRIDVTDDGCEVVWANDEIRIPSTVSKGTSSGVIATYTKEESAAGIDAWYFTAVDATTGEIMWRRLAGTGSMVNNHYAATYVGPDGSMLVGVTGGLVALVPEQP
;
A
#
# COMPACT_ATOMS: atom_id res chain seq x y z
N MET A 1 -13.38 31.76 46.37
CA MET A 1 -13.29 31.91 44.89
C MET A 1 -12.00 31.34 44.25
N GLY A 2 -10.80 31.57 44.80
CA GLY A 2 -9.52 31.17 44.17
C GLY A 2 -9.41 29.68 43.76
N ARG A 3 -9.65 28.74 44.69
CA ARG A 3 -9.59 27.28 44.46
C ARG A 3 -10.46 26.80 43.28
N MET A 4 -11.60 27.45 43.07
CA MET A 4 -12.56 27.16 41.99
C MET A 4 -12.07 27.70 40.62
N ARG A 5 -11.43 28.89 40.59
CA ARG A 5 -10.77 29.42 39.38
C ARG A 5 -9.56 28.55 38.99
N SER A 6 -8.77 28.09 39.97
CA SER A 6 -7.66 27.15 39.77
C SER A 6 -8.14 25.82 39.15
N ARG A 7 -9.19 25.19 39.71
CA ARG A 7 -9.80 23.97 39.13
C ARG A 7 -10.34 24.17 37.73
N THR A 8 -10.93 25.33 37.43
CA THR A 8 -11.39 25.65 36.06
C THR A 8 -10.18 25.66 35.10
N ARG A 9 -9.12 26.42 35.41
CA ARG A 9 -7.91 26.49 34.58
C ARG A 9 -7.22 25.13 34.39
N LEU A 10 -7.17 24.30 35.43
CA LEU A 10 -6.62 22.94 35.35
C LEU A 10 -7.41 22.07 34.36
N LEU A 11 -8.75 22.09 34.40
CA LEU A 11 -9.57 21.36 33.43
C LEU A 11 -9.37 21.87 31.99
N GLN A 12 -9.19 23.18 31.81
CA GLN A 12 -8.90 23.76 30.49
C GLN A 12 -7.55 23.27 29.94
N ALA A 13 -6.51 23.27 30.79
CA ALA A 13 -5.19 22.77 30.42
C ALA A 13 -5.18 21.27 30.12
N LEU A 14 -5.85 20.45 30.94
CA LEU A 14 -5.92 19.00 30.72
C LEU A 14 -6.66 18.64 29.42
N ILE A 15 -7.78 19.31 29.09
CA ILE A 15 -8.50 19.07 27.83
C ILE A 15 -7.71 19.60 26.63
N GLY A 16 -7.01 20.73 26.76
CA GLY A 16 -6.09 21.21 25.71
C GLY A 16 -4.94 20.24 25.46
N LEU A 17 -4.42 19.61 26.51
CA LEU A 17 -3.39 18.58 26.40
C LEU A 17 -3.94 17.29 25.76
N GLN A 18 -5.17 16.86 26.09
CA GLN A 18 -5.81 15.75 25.36
C GLN A 18 -5.91 16.05 23.85
N ALA A 19 -6.29 17.27 23.47
CA ALA A 19 -6.40 17.65 22.06
C ALA A 19 -5.08 17.44 21.30
N LEU A 20 -3.96 17.90 21.88
CA LEU A 20 -2.61 17.74 21.31
C LEU A 20 -2.09 16.28 21.30
N LEU A 21 -2.58 15.45 22.22
CA LEU A 21 -2.24 14.03 22.33
C LEU A 21 -3.12 13.13 21.46
N VAL A 22 -4.28 13.62 21.00
CA VAL A 22 -5.10 12.95 19.97
C VAL A 22 -4.49 13.20 18.59
N ALA A 23 -4.29 14.46 18.19
CA ALA A 23 -3.64 14.79 16.92
C ALA A 23 -2.87 16.10 17.02
N SER A 24 -1.85 16.28 16.17
CA SER A 24 -1.11 17.54 16.10
C SER A 24 -1.97 18.65 15.52
N PRO A 25 -1.65 19.94 15.75
CA PRO A 25 -2.34 21.04 15.09
C PRO A 25 -2.31 20.96 13.57
N ILE A 26 -1.17 20.52 12.99
CA ILE A 26 -1.00 20.37 11.53
C ILE A 26 -1.90 19.26 11.00
N ALA A 27 -1.78 18.04 11.56
CA ALA A 27 -2.61 16.91 11.15
C ALA A 27 -4.11 17.17 11.37
N THR A 28 -4.47 17.91 12.42
CA THR A 28 -5.85 18.36 12.65
C THR A 28 -6.34 19.26 11.52
N ILE A 29 -5.59 20.32 11.17
CA ILE A 29 -5.99 21.29 10.15
C ILE A 29 -5.99 20.66 8.76
N ASP A 30 -4.99 19.84 8.42
CA ASP A 30 -4.93 19.19 7.12
C ASP A 30 -6.08 18.19 6.94
N ASN A 31 -6.34 17.29 7.90
CA ASN A 31 -7.48 16.37 7.81
C ASN A 31 -8.84 17.10 7.77
N LEU A 32 -8.98 18.22 8.48
CA LEU A 32 -10.14 19.10 8.36
C LEU A 32 -10.33 19.64 6.93
N LEU A 33 -9.26 19.95 6.21
CA LEU A 33 -9.32 20.49 4.85
C LEU A 33 -9.40 19.41 3.76
N THR A 34 -8.73 18.27 3.94
CA THR A 34 -8.62 17.19 2.94
C THR A 34 -9.73 16.17 3.04
N SER A 35 -10.10 15.72 4.24
CA SER A 35 -11.04 14.59 4.40
C SER A 35 -12.45 14.90 3.87
N PRO A 36 -13.03 16.11 4.04
CA PRO A 36 -14.29 16.44 3.37
C PRO A 36 -14.18 16.45 1.84
N ARG A 37 -13.01 16.83 1.29
CA ARG A 37 -12.76 16.74 -0.17
C ARG A 37 -12.65 15.29 -0.62
N ALA A 38 -12.00 14.43 0.16
CA ALA A 38 -11.92 12.98 -0.07
C ALA A 38 -13.32 12.35 -0.09
N VAL A 39 -14.14 12.63 0.93
CA VAL A 39 -15.55 12.23 1.02
C VAL A 39 -16.35 12.68 -0.20
N GLY A 40 -16.20 13.94 -0.64
CA GLY A 40 -16.87 14.44 -1.84
C GLY A 40 -16.43 13.74 -3.13
N ALA A 41 -15.13 13.49 -3.28
CA ALA A 41 -14.57 12.82 -4.44
C ALA A 41 -14.98 11.33 -4.52
N GLN A 42 -14.99 10.60 -3.39
CA GLN A 42 -15.47 9.23 -3.35
C GLN A 42 -17.00 9.14 -3.49
N GLY A 43 -17.75 10.05 -2.86
CA GLY A 43 -19.22 10.08 -2.94
C GLY A 43 -19.75 10.23 -4.38
N ARG A 44 -19.04 10.99 -5.23
CA ARG A 44 -19.33 11.09 -6.67
C ARG A 44 -19.23 9.75 -7.42
N ARG A 45 -18.45 8.79 -6.93
CA ARG A 45 -18.28 7.44 -7.50
C ARG A 45 -19.26 6.41 -6.90
N ALA A 46 -20.18 6.85 -6.05
CA ALA A 46 -21.20 6.03 -5.39
C ALA A 46 -20.67 4.84 -4.55
N ASP A 47 -19.43 4.93 -4.06
CA ASP A 47 -18.85 3.95 -3.14
C ASP A 47 -19.07 4.39 -1.69
N LEU A 48 -20.10 3.82 -1.04
CA LEU A 48 -20.47 4.19 0.32
C LEU A 48 -19.41 3.74 1.36
N PRO A 49 -18.90 2.50 1.37
CA PRO A 49 -17.83 2.09 2.28
C PRO A 49 -16.56 2.94 2.19
N MET A 50 -16.06 3.24 0.99
CA MET A 50 -14.89 4.11 0.80
C MET A 50 -15.17 5.56 1.19
N THR A 51 -16.39 6.05 0.98
CA THR A 51 -16.82 7.37 1.46
C THR A 51 -16.81 7.44 2.99
N ILE A 52 -17.26 6.38 3.68
CA ILE A 52 -17.21 6.27 5.15
C ILE A 52 -15.76 6.21 5.64
N ALA A 53 -14.92 5.36 5.04
CA ALA A 53 -13.51 5.21 5.39
C ALA A 53 -12.74 6.54 5.22
N SER A 54 -12.97 7.25 4.11
CA SER A 54 -12.39 8.58 3.83
C SER A 54 -12.87 9.66 4.81
N GLY A 55 -14.01 9.45 5.48
CA GLY A 55 -14.52 10.31 6.54
C GLY A 55 -13.91 10.04 7.93
N LEU A 56 -13.21 8.91 8.14
CA LEU A 56 -12.67 8.57 9.46
C LEU A 56 -11.62 9.58 9.98
N PRO A 57 -10.64 10.05 9.18
CA PRO A 57 -9.68 11.04 9.65
C PRO A 57 -10.33 12.40 9.97
N PHE A 58 -11.43 12.75 9.29
CA PHE A 58 -12.24 13.93 9.63
C PHE A 58 -12.85 13.81 11.03
N VAL A 59 -13.43 12.65 11.38
CA VAL A 59 -14.01 12.40 12.70
C VAL A 59 -12.95 12.47 13.79
N VAL A 60 -11.75 11.92 13.55
CA VAL A 60 -10.61 12.04 14.48
C VAL A 60 -10.19 13.50 14.64
N ALA A 61 -10.03 14.25 13.55
CA ALA A 61 -9.63 15.66 13.58
C ALA A 61 -10.69 16.60 14.19
N LEU A 62 -11.98 16.22 14.21
CA LEU A 62 -13.00 16.95 14.97
C LEU A 62 -12.84 16.83 16.49
N LEU A 63 -12.20 15.78 17.01
CA LEU A 63 -12.03 15.59 18.46
C LEU A 63 -11.16 16.71 19.10
N PRO A 64 -9.95 17.03 18.59
CA PRO A 64 -9.17 18.20 19.05
C PRO A 64 -9.96 19.52 19.02
N VAL A 65 -10.70 19.78 17.93
CA VAL A 65 -11.51 21.00 17.79
C VAL A 65 -12.62 21.06 18.84
N ALA A 66 -13.33 19.95 19.05
CA ALA A 66 -14.36 19.85 20.08
C ALA A 66 -13.78 20.02 21.49
N MET A 67 -12.61 19.43 21.75
CA MET A 67 -11.88 19.57 23.02
C MET A 67 -11.48 21.03 23.28
N VAL A 68 -10.89 21.73 22.31
CA VAL A 68 -10.53 23.15 22.44
C VAL A 68 -11.78 24.02 22.66
N ALA A 69 -12.86 23.80 21.90
CA ALA A 69 -14.11 24.53 22.08
C ALA A 69 -14.73 24.30 23.47
N VAL A 70 -14.69 23.06 23.98
CA VAL A 70 -15.14 22.71 25.33
C VAL A 70 -14.23 23.33 26.40
N ALA A 71 -12.91 23.34 26.21
CA ALA A 71 -11.97 23.99 27.12
C ALA A 71 -12.27 25.50 27.24
N VAL A 72 -12.54 26.20 26.14
CA VAL A 72 -13.02 27.60 26.20
C VAL A 72 -14.37 27.70 26.93
N ALA A 73 -15.33 26.83 26.61
CA ALA A 73 -16.66 26.83 27.21
C ALA A 73 -16.69 26.54 28.72
N LEU A 74 -15.71 25.79 29.26
CA LEU A 74 -15.61 25.48 30.69
C LEU A 74 -15.55 26.72 31.59
N HIS A 75 -15.11 27.88 31.08
CA HIS A 75 -15.17 29.15 31.82
C HIS A 75 -16.60 29.51 32.26
N ARG A 76 -17.62 29.09 31.49
CA ARG A 76 -19.05 29.32 31.78
C ARG A 76 -19.62 28.40 32.86
N ARG A 77 -18.91 27.31 33.20
CA ARG A 77 -19.26 26.34 34.28
C ARG A 77 -20.65 25.71 34.19
N THR A 78 -21.22 25.64 32.98
CA THR A 78 -22.54 25.03 32.76
C THR A 78 -22.49 23.50 32.88
N PRO A 79 -23.60 22.83 33.24
CA PRO A 79 -23.66 21.37 33.22
C PRO A 79 -23.31 20.80 31.84
N GLY A 80 -23.72 21.49 30.76
CA GLY A 80 -23.42 21.13 29.37
C GLY A 80 -21.93 21.05 29.08
N SER A 81 -21.17 22.12 29.37
CA SER A 81 -19.71 22.15 29.17
C SER A 81 -18.97 21.05 29.97
N ARG A 82 -19.45 20.74 31.18
CA ARG A 82 -18.85 19.72 32.05
C ARG A 82 -19.19 18.29 31.60
N ARG A 83 -20.39 18.05 31.09
CA ARG A 83 -20.78 16.77 30.46
C ARG A 83 -20.02 16.55 29.16
N ALA A 84 -19.91 17.56 28.29
CA ALA A 84 -19.13 17.48 27.06
C ALA A 84 -17.65 17.17 27.35
N ALA A 85 -17.05 17.83 28.35
CA ALA A 85 -15.70 17.53 28.83
C ALA A 85 -15.54 16.07 29.31
N ALA A 86 -16.53 15.54 30.04
CA ALA A 86 -16.51 14.15 30.48
C ALA A 86 -16.62 13.17 29.30
N VAL A 87 -17.55 13.41 28.36
CA VAL A 87 -17.73 12.57 27.17
C VAL A 87 -16.47 12.56 26.31
N LEU A 88 -15.89 13.72 26.00
CA LEU A 88 -14.64 13.80 25.23
C LEU A 88 -13.47 13.12 25.95
N SER A 89 -13.39 13.21 27.27
CA SER A 89 -12.35 12.50 28.05
C SER A 89 -12.58 10.98 28.09
N VAL A 90 -13.83 10.51 28.07
CA VAL A 90 -14.13 9.07 27.92
C VAL A 90 -13.74 8.59 26.52
N VAL A 91 -14.06 9.35 25.47
CA VAL A 91 -13.65 9.02 24.09
C VAL A 91 -12.13 8.99 23.96
N ALA A 92 -11.41 9.99 24.50
CA ALA A 92 -9.96 10.02 24.54
C ALA A 92 -9.35 8.80 25.25
N LEU A 93 -9.96 8.38 26.38
CA LEU A 93 -9.53 7.18 27.12
C LEU A 93 -9.78 5.90 26.31
N VAL A 94 -10.90 5.79 25.59
CA VAL A 94 -11.18 4.66 24.70
C VAL A 94 -10.18 4.63 23.54
N VAL A 95 -9.93 5.76 22.88
CA VAL A 95 -8.92 5.87 21.80
C VAL A 95 -7.53 5.46 22.29
N ALA A 96 -7.12 5.90 23.49
CA ALA A 96 -5.82 5.55 24.06
C ALA A 96 -5.66 4.06 24.45
N LEU A 97 -6.76 3.33 24.62
CA LEU A 97 -6.76 1.94 25.07
C LEU A 97 -7.11 0.93 23.97
N ALA A 98 -7.89 1.32 22.95
CA ALA A 98 -8.28 0.44 21.86
C ALA A 98 -7.11 0.25 20.86
N PRO A 99 -6.60 -0.98 20.64
CA PRO A 99 -5.34 -1.21 19.93
C PRO A 99 -5.19 -0.49 18.58
N GLY A 100 -6.17 -0.60 17.67
CA GLY A 100 -6.12 0.06 16.36
C GLY A 100 -6.39 1.57 16.37
N GLN A 101 -7.03 2.12 17.41
CA GLN A 101 -7.25 3.57 17.53
C GLN A 101 -6.06 4.27 18.19
N ARG A 102 -5.41 3.58 19.14
CA ARG A 102 -4.22 4.02 19.87
C ARG A 102 -3.07 4.38 18.92
N GLY A 103 -2.94 3.65 17.82
CA GLY A 103 -1.97 3.90 16.76
C GLY A 103 -2.23 5.18 15.95
N MET A 104 -3.48 5.61 15.79
CA MET A 104 -3.86 6.81 15.04
C MET A 104 -3.80 8.09 15.91
N THR A 105 -2.79 8.21 16.78
CA THR A 105 -2.64 9.37 17.66
C THR A 105 -1.21 9.88 17.74
N THR A 106 -1.04 11.19 17.96
CA THR A 106 0.28 11.79 18.26
C THR A 106 0.89 11.27 19.56
N ALA A 107 0.07 10.74 20.49
CA ALA A 107 0.57 10.09 21.69
C ALA A 107 1.10 8.66 21.43
N ALA A 108 0.79 8.03 20.31
CA ALA A 108 1.20 6.65 19.98
C ALA A 108 2.70 6.36 20.18
N PRO A 109 3.64 7.16 19.65
CA PRO A 109 5.08 6.93 19.90
C PRO A 109 5.50 7.14 21.36
N ILE A 110 4.73 7.91 22.15
CA ILE A 110 5.08 8.26 23.54
C ILE A 110 4.55 7.18 24.49
N VAL A 111 5.38 6.16 24.74
CA VAL A 111 5.05 5.03 25.64
C VAL A 111 3.71 4.38 25.26
N HIS A 112 3.49 4.18 23.95
CA HIS A 112 2.24 3.66 23.39
C HIS A 112 1.01 4.46 23.88
N GLY A 113 0.91 5.78 23.69
CA GLY A 113 -0.32 6.52 23.99
C GLY A 113 -0.75 6.59 25.48
N ILE A 114 0.03 6.03 26.42
CA ILE A 114 -0.24 6.11 27.87
C ILE A 114 -0.47 7.55 28.35
N PRO A 115 0.24 8.59 27.86
CA PRO A 115 -0.05 9.97 28.23
C PRO A 115 -1.50 10.39 27.98
N LEU A 116 -2.12 9.97 26.86
CA LEU A 116 -3.51 10.31 26.55
C LEU A 116 -4.47 9.68 27.57
N ALA A 117 -4.27 8.40 27.90
CA ALA A 117 -5.05 7.70 28.92
C ALA A 117 -4.91 8.35 30.31
N VAL A 118 -3.69 8.70 30.72
CA VAL A 118 -3.42 9.35 32.02
C VAL A 118 -4.08 10.73 32.11
N VAL A 119 -3.94 11.57 31.08
CA VAL A 119 -4.53 12.92 31.05
C VAL A 119 -6.06 12.84 30.99
N ALA A 120 -6.63 11.90 30.24
CA ALA A 120 -8.06 11.65 30.20
C ALA A 120 -8.62 11.22 31.58
N ALA A 121 -7.98 10.23 32.23
CA ALA A 121 -8.36 9.77 33.57
C ALA A 121 -8.23 10.89 34.63
N ALA A 122 -7.16 11.68 34.58
CA ALA A 122 -6.97 12.84 35.46
C ALA A 122 -8.08 13.88 35.25
N THR A 123 -8.50 14.12 34.01
CA THR A 123 -9.60 15.05 33.68
C THR A 123 -10.92 14.56 34.28
N LEU A 124 -11.25 13.28 34.12
CA LEU A 124 -12.44 12.66 34.72
C LEU A 124 -12.43 12.76 36.25
N LEU A 125 -11.29 12.50 36.89
CA LEU A 125 -11.12 12.64 38.34
C LEU A 125 -11.35 14.09 38.82
N VAL A 126 -10.80 15.08 38.12
CA VAL A 126 -11.00 16.50 38.46
C VAL A 126 -12.46 16.92 38.23
N LEU A 127 -13.10 16.47 37.15
CA LEU A 127 -14.53 16.71 36.86
C LEU A 127 -15.43 16.15 37.98
N TRP A 128 -15.17 14.91 38.42
CA TRP A 128 -15.88 14.25 39.52
C TRP A 128 -15.69 14.99 40.85
N ARG A 129 -14.43 15.31 41.22
CA ARG A 129 -14.08 16.07 42.45
C ARG A 129 -14.63 17.50 42.49
N SER A 130 -15.11 18.04 41.36
CA SER A 130 -15.70 19.38 41.28
C SER A 130 -17.16 19.38 40.80
N ARG A 131 -17.87 18.24 40.89
CA ARG A 131 -19.28 18.09 40.47
C ARG A 131 -20.26 19.10 41.10
N ALA A 132 -19.98 19.56 42.32
CA ALA A 132 -20.79 20.55 43.04
C ALA A 132 -20.57 22.01 42.59
N GLU A 133 -19.59 22.27 41.69
CA GLU A 133 -19.22 23.63 41.24
C GLU A 133 -19.95 24.06 39.95
N SER A 134 -21.03 23.36 39.56
CA SER A 134 -21.81 23.63 38.34
C SER A 134 -22.88 24.70 38.56
N THR A 135 -23.11 25.55 37.56
CA THR A 135 -24.28 26.44 37.54
C THR A 135 -25.56 25.66 37.19
N ARG A 136 -26.74 26.26 37.42
CA ARG A 136 -28.05 25.74 36.98
C ARG A 136 -28.41 26.16 35.54
N ASP A 137 -27.61 27.00 34.90
CA ASP A 137 -27.85 27.45 33.52
C ASP A 137 -27.57 26.31 32.53
N LEU A 138 -28.61 25.93 31.77
CA LEU A 138 -28.55 24.89 30.74
C LEU A 138 -27.75 25.31 29.49
N GLY A 139 -27.37 26.59 29.35
CA GLY A 139 -26.34 27.03 28.41
C GLY A 139 -26.72 26.96 26.93
N ARG A 140 -28.02 27.12 26.59
CA ARG A 140 -28.51 27.17 25.20
C ARG A 140 -27.98 28.41 24.47
N SER A 141 -26.76 28.33 23.93
CA SER A 141 -26.14 29.46 23.23
C SER A 141 -26.54 29.55 21.75
N ARG A 142 -26.98 30.74 21.30
CA ARG A 142 -27.18 31.07 19.88
C ARG A 142 -25.90 30.83 19.08
N ALA A 143 -24.76 31.18 19.66
CA ALA A 143 -23.42 30.95 19.11
C ALA A 143 -23.19 29.48 18.71
N GLY A 144 -23.48 28.51 19.59
CA GLY A 144 -23.27 27.09 19.28
C GLY A 144 -24.06 26.60 18.07
N ARG A 145 -25.31 27.07 17.87
CA ARG A 145 -26.09 26.75 16.66
C ARG A 145 -25.49 27.39 15.40
N VAL A 146 -24.98 28.61 15.49
CA VAL A 146 -24.27 29.28 14.40
C VAL A 146 -22.96 28.56 14.07
N THR A 147 -22.18 28.14 15.06
CA THR A 147 -20.95 27.37 14.86
C THR A 147 -21.22 26.03 14.16
N VAL A 148 -22.25 25.28 14.58
CA VAL A 148 -22.64 24.04 13.89
C VAL A 148 -23.06 24.32 12.45
N ALA A 149 -23.91 25.33 12.20
CA ALA A 149 -24.32 25.69 10.85
C ALA A 149 -23.14 26.09 9.94
N LEU A 150 -22.19 26.88 10.46
CA LEU A 150 -20.98 27.27 9.72
C LEU A 150 -20.07 26.07 9.42
N LEU A 151 -19.88 25.16 10.39
CA LEU A 151 -19.13 23.91 10.17
C LEU A 151 -19.81 23.02 9.12
N THR A 152 -21.13 22.88 9.16
CA THR A 152 -21.89 22.12 8.14
C THR A 152 -21.74 22.76 6.75
N VAL A 153 -21.89 24.07 6.62
CA VAL A 153 -21.71 24.78 5.34
C VAL A 153 -20.27 24.61 4.81
N TRP A 154 -19.27 24.71 5.68
CA TRP A 154 -17.86 24.56 5.30
C TRP A 154 -17.51 23.12 4.90
N VAL A 155 -18.03 22.09 5.59
CA VAL A 155 -17.91 20.68 5.18
C VAL A 155 -18.56 20.45 3.82
N LEU A 156 -19.79 20.93 3.62
CA LEU A 156 -20.51 20.79 2.35
C LEU A 156 -19.78 21.49 1.20
N ALA A 157 -19.21 22.68 1.43
CA ALA A 157 -18.43 23.39 0.44
C ALA A 157 -17.14 22.64 0.06
N LEU A 158 -16.41 22.08 1.03
CA LEU A 158 -15.22 21.27 0.76
C LEU A 158 -15.57 19.95 0.07
N ALA A 159 -16.69 19.31 0.42
CA ALA A 159 -17.17 18.12 -0.26
C ALA A 159 -17.58 18.41 -1.71
N ALA A 160 -18.27 19.51 -1.97
CA ALA A 160 -18.57 19.95 -3.34
C ALA A 160 -17.29 20.21 -4.16
N LEU A 161 -16.29 20.86 -3.56
CA LEU A 161 -14.98 21.09 -4.19
C LEU A 161 -14.27 19.76 -4.51
N GLY A 162 -14.31 18.79 -3.59
CA GLY A 162 -13.78 17.44 -3.79
C GLY A 162 -14.48 16.68 -4.91
N ALA A 163 -15.82 16.73 -4.97
CA ALA A 163 -16.61 16.09 -6.01
C ALA A 163 -16.33 16.66 -7.42
N SER A 164 -16.02 17.96 -7.52
CA SER A 164 -15.59 18.59 -8.78
C SER A 164 -14.13 18.33 -9.15
N SER A 165 -13.26 18.03 -8.17
CA SER A 165 -11.84 17.79 -8.41
C SER A 165 -11.58 16.50 -9.20
N ARG A 166 -10.61 16.54 -10.12
CA ARG A 166 -9.99 15.35 -10.73
C ARG A 166 -8.71 14.91 -10.03
N THR A 167 -8.12 15.78 -9.19
CA THR A 167 -6.84 15.53 -8.52
C THR A 167 -7.02 15.10 -7.07
N ILE A 168 -6.00 14.43 -6.52
CA ILE A 168 -5.97 13.92 -5.14
C ILE A 168 -5.82 15.10 -4.16
N PRO A 169 -6.72 15.27 -3.18
CA PRO A 169 -6.56 16.25 -2.12
C PRO A 169 -5.30 16.01 -1.27
N VAL A 170 -4.42 17.01 -1.19
CA VAL A 170 -3.24 17.02 -0.32
C VAL A 170 -3.37 18.01 0.83
N GLY A 171 -2.69 17.75 1.95
CA GLY A 171 -2.69 18.58 3.16
C GLY A 171 -1.85 19.86 2.99
N PRO A 172 -2.46 21.06 2.88
CA PRO A 172 -1.72 22.26 2.50
C PRO A 172 -0.69 22.73 3.54
N LEU A 173 -0.89 22.48 4.84
CA LEU A 173 0.11 22.82 5.84
C LEU A 173 1.29 21.84 5.81
N SER A 174 1.02 20.54 5.76
CA SER A 174 2.04 19.51 5.58
C SER A 174 2.87 19.78 4.32
N SER A 175 2.24 20.09 3.18
CA SER A 175 2.94 20.40 1.93
C SER A 175 3.78 21.66 2.01
N ALA A 176 3.34 22.70 2.73
CA ALA A 176 4.11 23.93 2.91
C ALA A 176 5.26 23.80 3.94
N LEU A 177 5.29 22.73 4.73
CA LEU A 177 6.30 22.43 5.74
C LEU A 177 7.24 21.29 5.35
N SER A 178 6.96 20.62 4.24
CA SER A 178 7.78 19.54 3.68
C SER A 178 8.75 20.09 2.64
N THR A 179 9.93 19.49 2.56
CA THR A 179 10.87 19.75 1.45
C THR A 179 10.23 19.25 0.15
N ASP A 180 10.17 20.08 -0.89
CA ASP A 180 9.55 19.70 -2.17
C ASP A 180 10.47 18.85 -3.06
N LEU A 181 11.78 19.10 -2.94
CA LEU A 181 12.86 18.41 -3.64
C LEU A 181 14.13 18.43 -2.79
N ASP A 182 14.70 17.25 -2.57
CA ASP A 182 15.98 17.00 -1.90
C ASP A 182 16.88 16.22 -2.89
N VAL A 183 18.11 16.66 -3.14
CA VAL A 183 19.00 16.09 -4.17
C VAL A 183 20.45 16.14 -3.70
N ASP A 184 21.05 14.97 -3.54
CA ASP A 184 22.52 14.81 -3.45
C ASP A 184 23.10 14.64 -4.86
N ARG A 185 22.55 13.70 -5.64
CA ARG A 185 22.95 13.39 -7.02
C ARG A 185 21.75 13.01 -7.88
N VAL A 186 21.92 12.99 -9.19
CA VAL A 186 20.90 12.53 -10.15
C VAL A 186 21.34 11.35 -11.02
N THR A 187 22.64 11.02 -10.99
CA THR A 187 23.25 9.86 -11.65
C THR A 187 23.74 8.88 -10.59
N PRO A 188 23.53 7.56 -10.75
CA PRO A 188 24.10 6.55 -9.87
C PRO A 188 25.62 6.46 -10.01
N GLN A 189 26.31 5.86 -9.04
CA GLN A 189 27.77 5.68 -9.07
C GLN A 189 28.23 4.60 -10.07
N GLY A 190 27.37 3.65 -10.43
CA GLY A 190 27.67 2.61 -11.40
C GLY A 190 26.44 1.80 -11.78
N GLU A 191 26.56 1.11 -12.91
CA GLU A 191 25.54 0.22 -13.45
C GLU A 191 25.60 -1.17 -12.77
N LEU A 192 24.58 -1.98 -12.98
CA LEU A 192 24.46 -3.36 -12.52
C LEU A 192 24.42 -4.29 -13.73
N GLU A 193 25.26 -5.32 -13.72
CA GLU A 193 25.22 -6.37 -14.74
C GLU A 193 23.93 -7.19 -14.61
N GLY A 194 23.05 -7.09 -15.60
CA GLY A 194 21.80 -7.84 -15.66
C GLY A 194 21.22 -7.89 -17.07
N GLU A 195 21.00 -9.10 -17.57
CA GLU A 195 20.22 -9.33 -18.80
C GLU A 195 18.71 -9.21 -18.49
N PRO A 196 17.88 -8.89 -19.49
CA PRO A 196 16.43 -8.90 -19.33
C PRO A 196 15.91 -10.28 -18.87
N ALA A 197 14.80 -10.30 -18.13
CA ALA A 197 14.06 -11.53 -17.90
C ALA A 197 13.58 -12.14 -19.22
N GLU A 198 13.52 -13.47 -19.28
CA GLU A 198 13.01 -14.20 -20.46
C GLU A 198 11.60 -13.72 -20.82
N GLN A 199 11.36 -13.49 -22.11
CA GLN A 199 10.05 -13.02 -22.59
C GLN A 199 9.06 -14.18 -22.59
N SER A 200 8.01 -14.10 -21.76
CA SER A 200 6.88 -15.03 -21.90
C SER A 200 6.18 -14.79 -23.24
N PRO A 201 5.93 -15.84 -24.04
CA PRO A 201 5.25 -15.70 -25.33
C PRO A 201 3.75 -15.40 -25.21
N GLN A 202 3.19 -15.41 -23.99
CA GLN A 202 1.77 -15.20 -23.72
C GLN A 202 1.50 -13.95 -22.85
N LEU A 203 2.54 -13.19 -22.52
CA LEU A 203 2.43 -11.87 -21.89
C LEU A 203 2.76 -10.77 -22.90
N ALA A 204 2.29 -9.55 -22.61
CA ALA A 204 2.82 -8.35 -23.26
C ALA A 204 4.35 -8.24 -23.05
N PRO A 205 5.06 -7.44 -23.87
CA PRO A 205 6.50 -7.27 -23.74
C PRO A 205 6.93 -6.89 -22.33
N ASN A 206 7.99 -7.55 -21.85
CA ASN A 206 8.67 -7.16 -20.63
C ASN A 206 9.21 -5.72 -20.80
N PRO A 207 9.23 -4.90 -19.75
CA PRO A 207 8.78 -5.16 -18.38
C PRO A 207 7.46 -4.44 -18.00
N ASP A 208 6.45 -4.42 -18.88
CA ASP A 208 5.15 -3.76 -18.62
C ASP A 208 3.96 -4.72 -18.44
N SER A 209 4.22 -6.04 -18.45
CA SER A 209 3.16 -7.05 -18.47
C SER A 209 2.35 -7.14 -17.17
N ASN A 210 2.95 -6.84 -16.01
CA ASN A 210 2.33 -6.99 -14.70
C ASN A 210 3.01 -6.13 -13.62
N ILE A 211 2.53 -6.19 -12.37
CA ILE A 211 3.05 -5.42 -11.22
C ILE A 211 4.55 -5.63 -10.94
N HIS A 212 5.09 -6.82 -11.27
CA HIS A 212 6.50 -7.20 -11.16
C HIS A 212 7.28 -7.12 -12.49
N GLY A 213 6.65 -6.57 -13.53
CA GLY A 213 7.21 -6.33 -14.87
C GLY A 213 7.12 -7.52 -15.83
N ASP A 214 7.53 -8.71 -15.39
CA ASP A 214 7.73 -9.89 -16.23
C ASP A 214 7.20 -11.20 -15.58
N ALA A 215 7.31 -12.33 -16.29
CA ALA A 215 6.87 -13.64 -15.80
C ALA A 215 7.76 -14.24 -14.70
N ALA A 216 9.03 -13.84 -14.65
CA ALA A 216 10.02 -14.24 -13.64
C ALA A 216 9.85 -13.48 -12.30
N MET A 217 9.03 -12.42 -12.30
CA MET A 217 8.71 -11.56 -11.16
C MET A 217 9.96 -10.86 -10.61
N THR A 218 10.78 -10.28 -11.51
CA THR A 218 12.09 -9.70 -11.17
C THR A 218 12.05 -8.31 -10.54
N ASP A 219 10.98 -7.54 -10.77
CA ASP A 219 10.90 -6.12 -10.42
C ASP A 219 12.06 -5.26 -11.00
N ALA A 220 12.71 -5.76 -12.06
CA ALA A 220 13.87 -5.14 -12.69
C ALA A 220 13.55 -4.59 -14.09
N TYR A 221 14.19 -3.47 -14.42
CA TYR A 221 14.13 -2.83 -15.73
C TYR A 221 15.54 -2.75 -16.30
N THR A 222 15.77 -3.37 -17.45
CA THR A 222 17.08 -3.35 -18.13
C THR A 222 17.18 -2.28 -19.23
N ASP A 223 16.06 -1.66 -19.55
CA ASP A 223 15.82 -0.70 -20.64
C ASP A 223 15.44 0.71 -20.15
N ARG A 224 15.43 0.97 -18.83
CA ARG A 224 14.90 2.20 -18.23
C ARG A 224 15.86 2.87 -17.27
N ASP A 225 15.85 4.19 -17.30
CA ASP A 225 16.49 5.09 -16.34
C ASP A 225 15.43 5.85 -15.54
N VAL A 226 15.80 6.44 -14.40
CA VAL A 226 14.94 7.45 -13.74
C VAL A 226 15.27 8.85 -14.23
N LEU A 227 14.26 9.71 -14.36
CA LEU A 227 14.45 11.10 -14.79
C LEU A 227 15.21 11.97 -13.77
N ASP A 228 15.70 13.13 -14.22
CA ASP A 228 16.22 14.17 -13.33
C ASP A 228 15.04 14.89 -12.62
N PRO A 229 14.88 14.76 -11.29
CA PRO A 229 13.74 15.32 -10.56
C PRO A 229 13.68 16.85 -10.58
N ARG A 230 14.77 17.53 -10.99
CA ARG A 230 14.87 18.99 -11.15
C ARG A 230 14.18 19.48 -12.44
N GLN A 231 13.92 18.59 -13.39
CA GLN A 231 13.27 18.85 -14.67
C GLN A 231 11.90 18.16 -14.75
N ALA A 232 11.29 17.87 -13.60
CA ALA A 232 10.09 17.05 -13.51
C ALA A 232 9.07 17.56 -12.50
N LYS A 233 7.79 17.39 -12.85
CA LYS A 233 6.62 17.86 -12.10
C LYS A 233 5.81 16.68 -11.57
N VAL A 234 5.23 16.85 -10.39
CA VAL A 234 4.32 15.85 -9.80
C VAL A 234 2.88 16.12 -10.21
N ILE A 235 2.28 15.17 -10.93
CA ILE A 235 0.87 15.13 -11.31
C ILE A 235 0.12 14.05 -10.52
N ARG A 236 -1.18 14.26 -10.30
CA ARG A 236 -1.99 13.40 -9.41
C ARG A 236 -3.39 13.22 -9.98
N ARG A 237 -3.81 11.97 -10.18
CA ARG A 237 -5.15 11.61 -10.64
C ARG A 237 -5.92 10.86 -9.58
N HIS A 238 -7.07 11.40 -9.18
CA HIS A 238 -7.99 10.67 -8.33
C HIS A 238 -8.75 9.65 -9.19
N LEU A 239 -8.57 8.36 -8.91
CA LEU A 239 -9.23 7.27 -9.65
C LEU A 239 -10.32 6.59 -8.82
N GLY A 240 -10.19 6.51 -7.49
CA GLY A 240 -11.27 6.01 -6.60
C GLY A 240 -10.98 4.70 -5.88
N GLY A 241 -9.71 4.28 -5.89
CA GLY A 241 -9.18 3.09 -5.27
C GLY A 241 -7.65 3.11 -5.37
N VAL A 242 -7.00 2.12 -4.76
CA VAL A 242 -5.57 1.85 -4.96
C VAL A 242 -5.39 1.26 -6.34
N CYS A 243 -4.58 1.89 -7.19
CA CYS A 243 -4.21 1.33 -8.49
C CYS A 243 -3.00 0.40 -8.30
N ALA A 244 -3.27 -0.87 -7.94
CA ALA A 244 -2.26 -1.83 -7.54
C ALA A 244 -1.35 -2.21 -8.72
N SER A 245 -1.96 -2.68 -9.80
CA SER A 245 -1.29 -2.91 -11.10
C SER A 245 -1.44 -1.69 -12.01
N VAL A 246 -0.34 -1.25 -12.63
CA VAL A 246 -0.32 -0.27 -13.73
C VAL A 246 0.51 -0.89 -14.84
N LEU A 247 -0.14 -1.18 -15.95
CA LEU A 247 0.46 -1.85 -17.11
C LEU A 247 0.63 -0.83 -18.24
N ARG A 248 1.31 -1.20 -19.33
CA ARG A 248 1.41 -0.38 -20.54
C ARG A 248 0.93 -1.18 -21.75
N ASP A 249 0.08 -0.58 -22.57
CA ASP A 249 -0.33 -1.19 -23.84
C ASP A 249 0.59 -0.80 -25.01
N GLU A 250 0.45 -1.50 -26.13
CA GLU A 250 1.21 -1.28 -27.37
C GLU A 250 1.06 0.14 -27.97
N HIS A 251 0.15 0.95 -27.43
CA HIS A 251 -0.09 2.34 -27.84
C HIS A 251 0.54 3.35 -26.85
N GLU A 252 1.45 2.89 -25.97
CA GLU A 252 2.12 3.69 -24.92
C GLU A 252 1.19 4.25 -23.84
N ARG A 253 -0.03 3.72 -23.71
CA ARG A 253 -1.01 4.18 -22.71
C ARG A 253 -0.89 3.37 -21.44
N LEU A 254 -1.16 4.00 -20.31
CA LEU A 254 -1.18 3.32 -19.01
C LEU A 254 -2.52 2.60 -18.83
N VAL A 255 -2.49 1.34 -18.42
CA VAL A 255 -3.66 0.55 -18.05
C VAL A 255 -3.64 0.32 -16.54
N ALA A 256 -4.37 1.17 -15.80
CA ALA A 256 -4.38 1.16 -14.34
C ALA A 256 -5.58 0.39 -13.76
N VAL A 257 -5.29 -0.66 -13.00
CA VAL A 257 -6.25 -1.54 -12.34
C VAL A 257 -6.48 -1.03 -10.92
N CYS A 258 -7.56 -0.27 -10.74
CA CYS A 258 -7.83 0.44 -9.49
C CYS A 258 -8.90 -0.27 -8.66
N VAL A 259 -8.46 -0.81 -7.53
CA VAL A 259 -9.20 -1.64 -6.58
C VAL A 259 -9.63 -0.80 -5.38
N ASN A 260 -10.85 -1.01 -4.90
CA ASN A 260 -11.31 -0.43 -3.65
C ASN A 260 -12.08 -1.46 -2.80
N ALA A 261 -12.74 -1.02 -1.73
CA ALA A 261 -13.42 -1.91 -0.78
C ALA A 261 -14.68 -2.61 -1.34
N THR A 262 -15.17 -2.22 -2.53
CA THR A 262 -16.39 -2.79 -3.13
C THR A 262 -16.31 -3.09 -4.62
N ARG A 263 -15.29 -2.60 -5.35
CA ARG A 263 -15.21 -2.66 -6.82
C ARG A 263 -13.76 -2.67 -7.32
N VAL A 264 -13.62 -3.16 -8.56
CA VAL A 264 -12.46 -2.97 -9.42
C VAL A 264 -12.87 -2.11 -10.63
N THR A 265 -11.97 -1.25 -11.08
CA THR A 265 -12.12 -0.46 -12.31
C THR A 265 -10.85 -0.53 -13.15
N LEU A 266 -11.01 -0.74 -14.46
CA LEU A 266 -9.94 -0.50 -15.43
C LEU A 266 -9.97 0.94 -15.89
N ASN A 267 -8.79 1.48 -16.17
CA ASN A 267 -8.60 2.86 -16.59
C ASN A 267 -7.48 2.90 -17.63
N VAL A 268 -7.79 3.24 -18.87
CA VAL A 268 -6.78 3.60 -19.88
C VAL A 268 -6.48 5.08 -19.70
N LEU A 269 -5.23 5.43 -19.46
CA LEU A 269 -4.78 6.79 -19.15
C LEU A 269 -3.71 7.26 -20.13
N ASP A 270 -3.75 8.56 -20.41
CA ASP A 270 -2.63 9.28 -21.01
C ASP A 270 -1.45 9.35 -20.00
N PRO A 271 -0.21 8.98 -20.38
CA PRO A 271 0.91 8.88 -19.44
C PRO A 271 1.38 10.26 -18.92
N ASP A 272 1.38 11.29 -19.78
CA ASP A 272 1.90 12.63 -19.49
C ASP A 272 0.99 13.47 -18.58
N THR A 273 -0.31 13.20 -18.61
CA THR A 273 -1.35 14.02 -17.95
C THR A 273 -2.18 13.25 -16.93
N LEU A 274 -2.17 11.90 -17.00
CA LEU A 274 -3.08 11.01 -16.30
C LEU A 274 -4.57 11.34 -16.57
N ASP A 275 -4.91 11.93 -17.71
CA ASP A 275 -6.31 12.03 -18.12
C ASP A 275 -6.86 10.64 -18.49
N VAL A 276 -8.14 10.44 -18.18
CA VAL A 276 -8.80 9.13 -18.34
C VAL A 276 -9.37 9.08 -19.74
N LEU A 277 -8.78 8.24 -20.58
CA LEU A 277 -9.17 8.03 -21.98
C LEU A 277 -10.34 7.05 -22.07
N ALA A 278 -10.24 5.93 -21.36
CA ALA A 278 -11.33 4.99 -21.15
C ALA A 278 -11.41 4.54 -19.68
N ARG A 279 -12.61 4.21 -19.21
CA ARG A 279 -12.84 3.64 -17.88
C ARG A 279 -14.03 2.69 -17.93
N GLU A 280 -13.89 1.54 -17.28
CA GLU A 280 -14.98 0.59 -17.08
C GLU A 280 -14.95 -0.01 -15.66
N HIS A 281 -16.11 -0.44 -15.17
CA HIS A 281 -16.24 -1.23 -13.95
C HIS A 281 -16.27 -2.71 -14.34
N VAL A 282 -15.30 -3.46 -13.83
CA VAL A 282 -14.96 -4.80 -14.37
C VAL A 282 -15.20 -5.96 -13.39
N ALA A 283 -15.28 -5.66 -12.09
CA ALA A 283 -15.65 -6.65 -11.06
C ALA A 283 -16.19 -5.93 -9.81
N ASP A 284 -17.20 -6.51 -9.17
CA ASP A 284 -17.59 -6.18 -7.80
C ASP A 284 -16.71 -6.96 -6.81
N ARG A 285 -16.56 -6.42 -5.58
CA ARG A 285 -15.89 -7.07 -4.46
C ARG A 285 -16.85 -7.11 -3.26
N PRO A 286 -17.12 -8.28 -2.65
CA PRO A 286 -17.91 -8.33 -1.43
C PRO A 286 -17.15 -7.60 -0.32
N PHE A 287 -17.82 -6.68 0.39
CA PHE A 287 -17.18 -5.96 1.50
C PHE A 287 -16.80 -6.94 2.61
N ARG A 288 -15.51 -6.99 2.93
CA ARG A 288 -14.94 -7.81 4.02
C ARG A 288 -14.25 -6.92 5.05
N ALA A 289 -14.20 -7.37 6.31
CA ALA A 289 -13.50 -6.65 7.37
C ALA A 289 -11.97 -6.61 7.16
N ASP A 290 -11.44 -7.52 6.34
CA ASP A 290 -10.02 -7.63 5.95
C ASP A 290 -9.68 -6.86 4.66
N PHE A 291 -10.55 -5.98 4.14
CA PHE A 291 -10.36 -5.29 2.84
C PHE A 291 -9.02 -4.54 2.68
N ALA A 292 -8.37 -4.14 3.77
CA ALA A 292 -7.08 -3.45 3.78
C ALA A 292 -5.86 -4.40 3.83
N THR A 293 -6.08 -5.71 3.81
CA THR A 293 -5.06 -6.77 3.74
C THR A 293 -5.58 -7.96 2.93
N ASN A 294 -6.39 -7.68 1.89
CA ASN A 294 -7.00 -8.70 1.05
C ASN A 294 -6.91 -8.25 -0.40
N PHE A 295 -6.00 -8.89 -1.15
CA PHE A 295 -5.64 -8.53 -2.52
C PHE A 295 -6.40 -9.31 -3.59
N ALA A 296 -7.19 -10.32 -3.21
CA ALA A 296 -7.98 -11.11 -4.16
C ALA A 296 -9.01 -10.25 -4.89
N GLY A 297 -9.21 -10.56 -6.17
CA GLY A 297 -10.06 -9.77 -7.05
C GLY A 297 -9.44 -8.44 -7.44
N GLY A 298 -8.33 -8.48 -8.18
CA GLY A 298 -7.76 -7.34 -8.90
C GLY A 298 -6.43 -6.75 -8.38
N GLY A 299 -5.79 -7.33 -7.37
CA GLY A 299 -4.44 -6.92 -6.94
C GLY A 299 -3.33 -7.29 -7.95
N TYR A 300 -3.48 -8.45 -8.60
CA TYR A 300 -2.56 -8.98 -9.61
C TYR A 300 -3.30 -9.18 -10.94
N ALA A 301 -3.31 -8.13 -11.76
CA ALA A 301 -3.72 -8.22 -13.15
C ALA A 301 -2.49 -8.26 -14.06
N VAL A 302 -2.62 -8.94 -15.21
CA VAL A 302 -1.57 -9.01 -16.22
C VAL A 302 -2.11 -8.61 -17.59
N LEU A 303 -1.25 -8.11 -18.47
CA LEU A 303 -1.54 -7.85 -19.88
C LEU A 303 -0.99 -9.03 -20.68
N ASP A 304 -1.87 -9.75 -21.38
CA ASP A 304 -1.46 -10.88 -22.23
C ASP A 304 -0.89 -10.42 -23.58
N ALA A 305 -0.30 -11.36 -24.34
CA ALA A 305 0.34 -11.07 -25.62
C ALA A 305 -0.62 -10.48 -26.68
N ASP A 306 -1.94 -10.70 -26.53
CA ASP A 306 -2.98 -10.13 -27.40
C ASP A 306 -3.53 -8.79 -26.85
N GLN A 307 -2.79 -8.12 -25.96
CA GLN A 307 -3.16 -6.83 -25.34
C GLN A 307 -4.48 -6.87 -24.54
N ARG A 308 -4.82 -8.03 -23.96
CA ARG A 308 -5.99 -8.17 -23.07
C ARG A 308 -5.55 -8.18 -21.62
N VAL A 309 -6.22 -7.39 -20.78
CA VAL A 309 -6.06 -7.47 -19.32
C VAL A 309 -6.72 -8.75 -18.83
N VAL A 310 -5.93 -9.67 -18.30
CA VAL A 310 -6.39 -10.85 -17.57
C VAL A 310 -6.58 -10.45 -16.10
N LEU A 311 -7.82 -10.54 -15.63
CA LEU A 311 -8.23 -10.04 -14.32
C LEU A 311 -8.91 -11.15 -13.50
N PRO A 312 -8.25 -11.67 -12.44
CA PRO A 312 -8.91 -12.53 -11.46
C PRO A 312 -9.90 -11.73 -10.60
N THR A 313 -11.05 -12.33 -10.28
CA THR A 313 -12.10 -11.73 -9.44
C THR A 313 -12.17 -12.37 -8.05
N SER A 314 -12.76 -11.66 -7.09
CA SER A 314 -12.91 -12.15 -5.71
C SER A 314 -14.00 -13.20 -5.53
N ASP A 315 -14.78 -13.48 -6.58
CA ASP A 315 -15.87 -14.46 -6.62
C ASP A 315 -15.58 -15.64 -7.56
N GLY A 316 -14.29 -15.91 -7.83
CA GLY A 316 -13.83 -17.16 -8.45
C GLY A 316 -13.86 -17.19 -9.97
N ARG A 317 -13.91 -16.02 -10.64
CA ARG A 317 -13.85 -15.91 -12.10
C ARG A 317 -12.55 -15.27 -12.57
N ILE A 318 -12.20 -15.56 -13.82
CA ILE A 318 -11.16 -14.86 -14.56
C ILE A 318 -11.84 -14.17 -15.73
N THR A 319 -11.70 -12.84 -15.81
CA THR A 319 -12.27 -12.02 -16.90
C THR A 319 -11.15 -11.49 -17.78
N ARG A 320 -11.36 -11.39 -19.09
CA ARG A 320 -10.42 -10.73 -20.01
C ARG A 320 -11.05 -9.52 -20.68
N TRP A 321 -10.27 -8.45 -20.78
CA TRP A 321 -10.74 -7.15 -21.28
C TRP A 321 -9.73 -6.58 -22.30
N ARG A 322 -10.19 -6.21 -23.49
CA ARG A 322 -9.38 -5.40 -24.42
C ARG A 322 -9.38 -3.94 -23.97
N VAL A 323 -8.30 -3.21 -24.28
CA VAL A 323 -8.09 -1.80 -23.89
C VAL A 323 -8.04 -0.82 -25.08
N ALA A 324 -8.05 -1.36 -26.30
CA ALA A 324 -8.19 -0.63 -27.55
C ALA A 324 -9.38 -1.17 -28.36
N ASP A 325 -9.89 -0.40 -29.33
CA ASP A 325 -10.71 -0.90 -30.42
C ASP A 325 -9.89 -1.24 -31.68
N ASP A 326 -10.57 -1.72 -32.73
CA ASP A 326 -9.95 -2.16 -33.99
C ASP A 326 -9.21 -1.04 -34.75
N ALA A 327 -9.41 0.23 -34.38
CA ALA A 327 -8.69 1.39 -34.93
C ALA A 327 -7.53 1.84 -34.02
N GLY A 328 -7.33 1.18 -32.87
CA GLY A 328 -6.37 1.54 -31.85
C GLY A 328 -6.89 2.60 -30.87
N ASP A 329 -8.14 3.07 -30.98
CA ASP A 329 -8.67 4.10 -30.09
C ASP A 329 -8.94 3.55 -28.67
N PRO A 330 -8.78 4.35 -27.59
CA PRO A 330 -8.93 3.86 -26.22
C PRO A 330 -10.35 3.36 -25.91
N GLN A 331 -10.50 2.06 -25.68
CA GLN A 331 -11.78 1.44 -25.36
C GLN A 331 -11.59 0.22 -24.46
N ILE A 332 -12.27 0.20 -23.31
CA ILE A 332 -12.35 -1.01 -22.49
C ILE A 332 -13.61 -1.79 -22.88
N ALA A 333 -13.45 -3.06 -23.23
CA ALA A 333 -14.57 -3.96 -23.54
C ALA A 333 -14.26 -5.40 -23.11
N PRO A 334 -15.27 -6.17 -22.66
CA PRO A 334 -15.08 -7.57 -22.28
C PRO A 334 -14.76 -8.42 -23.51
N VAL A 335 -13.91 -9.42 -23.33
CA VAL A 335 -13.56 -10.44 -24.33
C VAL A 335 -14.22 -11.76 -23.94
N ASP A 336 -13.90 -12.27 -22.76
CA ASP A 336 -14.46 -13.50 -22.19
C ASP A 336 -14.41 -13.52 -20.66
N GLU A 337 -15.09 -14.51 -20.09
CA GLU A 337 -15.13 -14.79 -18.65
C GLU A 337 -15.12 -16.31 -18.45
N PHE A 338 -14.32 -16.77 -17.48
CA PHE A 338 -14.22 -18.17 -17.07
C PHE A 338 -14.62 -18.27 -15.60
N ASP A 339 -15.72 -18.98 -15.31
CA ASP A 339 -16.08 -19.35 -13.94
C ASP A 339 -15.39 -20.66 -13.57
N ILE A 340 -14.48 -20.56 -12.61
CA ILE A 340 -13.66 -21.66 -12.09
C ILE A 340 -13.80 -21.79 -10.57
N SER A 341 -14.88 -21.23 -10.02
CA SER A 341 -15.20 -21.24 -8.59
C SER A 341 -15.43 -22.64 -8.01
N ASP A 342 -15.68 -23.64 -8.87
CA ASP A 342 -15.91 -25.04 -8.50
C ASP A 342 -14.66 -25.79 -8.01
N GLY A 343 -13.45 -25.31 -8.35
CA GLY A 343 -12.19 -25.83 -7.83
C GLY A 343 -11.62 -25.09 -6.62
N LEU A 344 -12.18 -23.93 -6.30
CA LEU A 344 -11.81 -23.12 -5.13
C LEU A 344 -12.49 -23.65 -3.85
N ALA A 345 -11.96 -23.25 -2.70
CA ALA A 345 -12.55 -23.56 -1.40
C ALA A 345 -13.65 -22.55 -1.06
N ASP A 346 -14.55 -22.94 -0.15
CA ASP A 346 -15.66 -22.09 0.31
C ASP A 346 -15.18 -20.70 0.76
N GLY A 347 -15.49 -19.67 -0.03
CA GLY A 347 -15.14 -18.27 0.26
C GLY A 347 -13.70 -17.87 -0.07
N GLU A 348 -12.96 -18.69 -0.82
CA GLU A 348 -11.65 -18.37 -1.39
C GLU A 348 -11.79 -17.46 -2.62
N GLY A 349 -11.07 -16.34 -2.62
CA GLY A 349 -10.89 -15.51 -3.80
C GLY A 349 -9.62 -15.89 -4.58
N ILE A 350 -9.61 -15.61 -5.88
CA ILE A 350 -8.41 -15.74 -6.71
C ILE A 350 -7.49 -14.55 -6.42
N ASN A 351 -6.23 -14.83 -6.09
CA ASN A 351 -5.22 -13.82 -5.84
C ASN A 351 -4.56 -13.38 -7.14
N SER A 352 -4.02 -14.32 -7.93
CA SER A 352 -3.32 -14.06 -9.17
C SER A 352 -3.66 -15.09 -10.25
N ALA A 353 -3.59 -14.67 -11.51
CA ALA A 353 -3.74 -15.51 -12.68
C ALA A 353 -2.76 -15.04 -13.77
N VAL A 354 -1.91 -15.95 -14.27
CA VAL A 354 -0.81 -15.63 -15.20
C VAL A 354 -0.80 -16.66 -16.34
N PRO A 355 -0.83 -16.24 -17.62
CA PRO A 355 -0.61 -17.12 -18.75
C PRO A 355 0.72 -17.87 -18.67
N GLY A 356 0.65 -19.20 -18.77
CA GLY A 356 1.78 -20.10 -19.00
C GLY A 356 2.33 -19.96 -20.41
N THR A 357 3.50 -20.54 -20.68
CA THR A 357 4.17 -20.45 -22.00
C THR A 357 3.38 -21.08 -23.15
N ASP A 358 2.40 -21.94 -22.85
CA ASP A 358 1.55 -22.66 -23.83
C ASP A 358 0.13 -22.08 -23.99
N GLY A 359 -0.15 -20.91 -23.38
CA GLY A 359 -1.45 -20.22 -23.49
C GLY A 359 -2.49 -20.64 -22.44
N ARG A 360 -2.23 -21.70 -21.66
CA ARG A 360 -3.07 -22.05 -20.50
C ARG A 360 -2.80 -21.09 -19.34
N ILE A 361 -3.80 -20.78 -18.54
CA ILE A 361 -3.69 -19.77 -17.48
C ILE A 361 -3.47 -20.47 -16.14
N TRP A 362 -2.31 -20.26 -15.53
CA TRP A 362 -2.05 -20.65 -14.15
C TRP A 362 -2.84 -19.75 -13.19
N VAL A 363 -3.34 -20.33 -12.09
CA VAL A 363 -4.24 -19.65 -11.14
C VAL A 363 -3.83 -19.98 -9.71
N VAL A 364 -3.80 -19.00 -8.81
CA VAL A 364 -3.65 -19.24 -7.37
C VAL A 364 -4.78 -18.60 -6.55
N GLY A 365 -5.32 -19.37 -5.62
CA GLY A 365 -6.34 -18.94 -4.66
C GLY A 365 -5.77 -18.76 -3.25
N GLN A 366 -6.40 -17.88 -2.47
CA GLN A 366 -5.94 -17.49 -1.13
C GLN A 366 -5.83 -18.64 -0.12
N LEU A 367 -6.56 -19.74 -0.30
CA LEU A 367 -6.66 -20.87 0.62
C LEU A 367 -5.99 -22.12 0.04
N GLY A 368 -4.86 -21.93 -0.65
CA GLY A 368 -3.99 -23.00 -1.12
C GLY A 368 -4.45 -23.67 -2.42
N SER A 369 -5.37 -23.09 -3.18
CA SER A 369 -5.66 -23.55 -4.55
C SER A 369 -4.51 -23.23 -5.50
N VAL A 370 -4.06 -24.21 -6.28
CA VAL A 370 -3.30 -23.97 -7.52
C VAL A 370 -4.00 -24.65 -8.67
N GLY A 371 -4.36 -23.87 -9.69
CA GLY A 371 -5.12 -24.31 -10.86
C GLY A 371 -4.38 -24.06 -12.16
N LEU A 372 -4.78 -24.80 -13.20
CA LEU A 372 -4.38 -24.56 -14.59
C LEU A 372 -5.62 -24.60 -15.47
N LEU A 373 -6.08 -23.42 -15.87
CA LEU A 373 -7.23 -23.20 -16.75
C LEU A 373 -6.80 -23.36 -18.21
N ASP A 374 -7.55 -24.17 -18.95
CA ASP A 374 -7.55 -24.23 -20.40
C ASP A 374 -8.62 -23.26 -20.96
N PRO A 375 -8.22 -22.15 -21.63
CA PRO A 375 -9.16 -21.18 -22.19
C PRO A 375 -10.00 -21.71 -23.36
N GLU A 376 -9.57 -22.77 -24.06
CA GLU A 376 -10.35 -23.35 -25.17
C GLU A 376 -11.57 -24.11 -24.65
N THR A 377 -11.42 -24.84 -23.53
CA THR A 377 -12.52 -25.61 -22.93
C THR A 377 -13.21 -24.90 -21.77
N GLY A 378 -12.61 -23.86 -21.21
CA GLY A 378 -13.08 -23.14 -20.02
C GLY A 378 -12.99 -23.97 -18.74
N ARG A 379 -12.11 -24.98 -18.69
CA ARG A 379 -11.98 -25.92 -17.58
C ARG A 379 -10.61 -25.81 -16.92
N ALA A 380 -10.58 -25.89 -15.59
CA ALA A 380 -9.33 -25.91 -14.84
C ALA A 380 -9.07 -27.27 -14.16
N GLY A 381 -7.83 -27.74 -14.24
CA GLY A 381 -7.32 -28.81 -13.36
C GLY A 381 -6.72 -28.21 -12.10
N TRP A 382 -6.87 -28.88 -10.95
CA TRP A 382 -6.55 -28.30 -9.64
C TRP A 382 -5.68 -29.21 -8.74
N THR A 383 -4.79 -28.59 -7.97
CA THR A 383 -4.10 -29.16 -6.82
C THR A 383 -4.34 -28.26 -5.60
N ARG A 384 -4.50 -28.87 -4.42
CA ARG A 384 -4.81 -28.18 -3.16
C ARG A 384 -3.67 -28.37 -2.14
N PHE A 385 -3.17 -27.26 -1.61
CA PHE A 385 -2.25 -27.25 -0.47
C PHE A 385 -3.06 -27.09 0.83
N GLU A 386 -3.49 -28.22 1.39
CA GLU A 386 -4.28 -28.25 2.63
C GLU A 386 -3.59 -27.50 3.78
N ALA A 387 -4.40 -26.76 4.54
CA ALA A 387 -3.95 -25.93 5.67
C ALA A 387 -2.77 -24.98 5.37
N ALA A 388 -2.63 -24.55 4.12
CA ALA A 388 -1.76 -23.46 3.69
C ALA A 388 -2.58 -22.37 2.99
N ASP A 389 -2.06 -21.15 3.02
CA ASP A 389 -2.52 -20.02 2.23
C ASP A 389 -1.47 -19.68 1.16
N ILE A 390 -1.90 -18.96 0.13
CA ILE A 390 -1.02 -18.37 -0.90
C ILE A 390 -1.32 -16.88 -0.89
N GLU A 391 -0.36 -16.08 -0.41
CA GLU A 391 -0.54 -14.66 -0.11
C GLU A 391 -0.43 -13.76 -1.34
N ASN A 392 0.56 -14.03 -2.18
CA ASN A 392 1.01 -13.16 -3.26
C ASN A 392 0.78 -13.80 -4.65
N SER A 393 1.38 -13.22 -5.68
CA SER A 393 1.50 -13.84 -7.00
C SER A 393 2.52 -15.00 -6.98
N PHE A 394 2.78 -15.54 -8.17
CA PHE A 394 3.69 -16.63 -8.45
C PHE A 394 4.44 -16.33 -9.76
N ALA A 395 5.65 -16.86 -9.93
CA ALA A 395 6.40 -16.73 -11.18
C ALA A 395 6.07 -17.87 -12.14
N VAL A 396 6.24 -17.64 -13.44
CA VAL A 396 6.17 -18.66 -14.50
C VAL A 396 7.50 -18.64 -15.23
N GLY A 397 8.26 -19.72 -15.12
CA GLY A 397 9.54 -19.83 -15.83
C GLY A 397 9.36 -20.09 -17.32
N ALA A 398 10.40 -19.82 -18.11
CA ALA A 398 10.48 -20.10 -19.54
C ALA A 398 10.31 -21.60 -19.86
N ASP A 399 10.58 -22.48 -18.89
CA ASP A 399 10.30 -23.92 -18.97
C ASP A 399 8.82 -24.32 -18.75
N GLY A 400 7.95 -23.34 -18.48
CA GLY A 400 6.51 -23.52 -18.26
C GLY A 400 6.11 -23.92 -16.84
N ARG A 401 7.04 -24.08 -15.90
CA ARG A 401 6.73 -24.35 -14.49
C ARG A 401 6.23 -23.09 -13.78
N ALA A 402 5.15 -23.23 -13.00
CA ALA A 402 4.69 -22.20 -12.08
C ALA A 402 5.36 -22.36 -10.70
N TRP A 403 6.03 -21.31 -10.23
CA TRP A 403 6.73 -21.24 -8.95
C TRP A 403 5.86 -20.52 -7.92
N VAL A 404 5.31 -21.26 -6.96
CA VAL A 404 4.30 -20.78 -6.01
C VAL A 404 4.83 -20.87 -4.58
N VAL A 405 4.71 -19.77 -3.83
CA VAL A 405 4.95 -19.77 -2.37
C VAL A 405 3.64 -19.97 -1.63
N THR A 406 3.58 -21.02 -0.83
CA THR A 406 2.51 -21.24 0.17
C THR A 406 3.04 -20.85 1.55
N SER A 407 2.18 -20.67 2.56
CA SER A 407 2.59 -20.42 3.95
C SER A 407 3.32 -21.57 4.67
N ARG A 408 3.76 -22.61 3.94
CA ARG A 408 4.57 -23.74 4.43
C ARG A 408 5.83 -23.98 3.59
N GLU A 409 5.75 -23.80 2.28
CA GLU A 409 6.75 -24.26 1.32
C GLU A 409 6.69 -23.50 -0.02
N LEU A 410 7.84 -23.37 -0.67
CA LEU A 410 7.97 -22.99 -2.08
C LEU A 410 7.92 -24.25 -2.94
N VAL A 411 7.17 -24.21 -4.03
CA VAL A 411 7.00 -25.33 -4.98
C VAL A 411 7.11 -24.87 -6.42
N ALA A 412 7.56 -25.74 -7.30
CA ALA A 412 7.37 -25.61 -8.75
C ALA A 412 6.38 -26.67 -9.24
N LEU A 413 5.39 -26.26 -10.04
CA LEU A 413 4.37 -27.14 -10.60
C LEU A 413 4.51 -27.26 -12.12
N SER A 414 4.48 -28.49 -12.64
CA SER A 414 4.31 -28.78 -14.07
C SER A 414 2.82 -28.90 -14.42
N GLY A 415 2.46 -28.35 -15.58
CA GLY A 415 1.11 -28.36 -16.14
C GLY A 415 0.84 -29.46 -17.18
N GLU A 416 1.83 -30.30 -17.51
CA GLU A 416 1.79 -31.24 -18.65
C GLU A 416 0.55 -32.14 -18.68
N THR A 417 0.05 -32.56 -17.51
CA THR A 417 -1.11 -33.47 -17.42
C THR A 417 -2.48 -32.78 -17.42
N GLY A 418 -2.52 -31.46 -17.64
CA GLY A 418 -3.73 -30.62 -17.51
C GLY A 418 -4.16 -30.37 -16.06
N THR A 419 -3.68 -31.18 -15.11
CA THR A 419 -3.74 -30.90 -13.67
C THR A 419 -2.35 -30.51 -13.17
N PRO A 420 -2.21 -29.42 -12.38
CA PRO A 420 -0.95 -29.06 -11.73
C PRO A 420 -0.32 -30.19 -10.93
N ARG A 421 0.97 -30.46 -11.12
CA ARG A 421 1.74 -31.45 -10.35
C ARG A 421 3.01 -30.83 -9.79
N VAL A 422 3.23 -30.94 -8.48
CA VAL A 422 4.49 -30.55 -7.84
C VAL A 422 5.62 -31.40 -8.42
N VAL A 423 6.65 -30.75 -8.95
CA VAL A 423 7.87 -31.36 -9.51
C VAL A 423 9.14 -30.89 -8.79
N TRP A 424 9.04 -29.83 -8.00
CA TRP A 424 10.09 -29.30 -7.12
C TRP A 424 9.41 -28.74 -5.87
N GLU A 425 10.06 -28.88 -4.71
CA GLU A 425 9.46 -28.64 -3.39
C GLU A 425 10.57 -28.28 -2.39
N GLN A 426 10.40 -27.20 -1.61
CA GLN A 426 11.33 -26.80 -0.55
C GLN A 426 10.62 -26.03 0.58
N THR A 427 10.76 -26.51 1.81
CA THR A 427 10.26 -25.82 3.01
C THR A 427 11.21 -24.70 3.45
N TYR A 428 10.65 -23.64 4.02
CA TYR A 428 11.37 -22.51 4.62
C TYR A 428 10.85 -22.22 6.04
N ASP A 429 11.52 -21.35 6.80
CA ASP A 429 11.07 -20.99 8.15
C ASP A 429 9.95 -19.95 8.12
N ALA A 430 8.71 -20.38 8.34
CA ALA A 430 7.53 -19.52 8.43
C ALA A 430 7.41 -18.76 9.77
N GLY A 431 8.34 -18.96 10.72
CA GLY A 431 8.36 -18.28 12.02
C GLY A 431 7.18 -18.61 12.95
N SER A 432 7.16 -17.96 14.11
CA SER A 432 6.13 -18.20 15.14
C SER A 432 4.81 -17.46 14.89
N ARG A 433 4.82 -16.34 14.14
CA ARG A 433 3.71 -15.39 14.03
C ARG A 433 3.71 -14.63 12.70
N ARG A 434 2.53 -14.18 12.25
CA ARG A 434 2.43 -13.09 11.27
C ARG A 434 3.02 -11.82 11.88
N LYS A 435 3.96 -11.18 11.20
CA LYS A 435 4.62 -9.96 11.70
C LYS A 435 3.86 -8.70 11.24
N PRO A 436 3.89 -7.60 12.02
CA PRO A 436 3.32 -6.32 11.59
C PRO A 436 3.89 -5.89 10.24
N GLY A 437 3.04 -5.54 9.29
CA GLY A 437 3.42 -5.25 7.91
C GLY A 437 3.21 -6.40 6.93
N GLN A 438 2.91 -7.63 7.39
CA GLN A 438 2.54 -8.77 6.54
C GLN A 438 1.04 -9.02 6.50
N THR A 439 0.52 -9.57 5.40
CA THR A 439 -0.88 -10.04 5.35
C THR A 439 -1.05 -11.51 5.76
N SER A 440 -0.03 -12.35 5.60
CA SER A 440 0.06 -13.74 6.05
C SER A 440 1.28 -14.00 6.95
N ARG A 441 1.42 -15.23 7.42
CA ARG A 441 2.65 -15.76 8.03
C ARG A 441 3.55 -16.45 6.97
N ALA A 442 3.23 -16.27 5.69
CA ALA A 442 4.03 -16.80 4.59
C ALA A 442 5.36 -16.04 4.45
N SER A 443 6.05 -16.27 3.35
CA SER A 443 7.28 -15.59 2.95
C SER A 443 7.15 -14.06 2.97
N GLY A 444 6.01 -13.52 2.52
CA GLY A 444 5.83 -12.11 2.19
C GLY A 444 6.28 -11.73 0.77
N THR A 445 7.06 -12.56 0.06
CA THR A 445 7.44 -12.30 -1.35
C THR A 445 6.61 -13.11 -2.35
N THR A 446 6.32 -12.54 -3.53
CA THR A 446 6.21 -13.32 -4.78
C THR A 446 7.59 -13.95 -5.06
N PRO A 447 7.70 -15.25 -5.41
CA PRO A 447 9.00 -15.85 -5.70
C PRO A 447 9.61 -15.25 -6.97
N THR A 448 10.87 -14.85 -6.89
CA THR A 448 11.59 -14.18 -7.98
C THR A 448 12.59 -15.14 -8.62
N LEU A 449 12.46 -15.39 -9.92
CA LEU A 449 13.45 -16.14 -10.70
C LEU A 449 14.59 -15.22 -11.13
N MET A 450 15.83 -15.69 -11.02
CA MET A 450 17.03 -14.87 -11.29
C MET A 450 18.18 -15.67 -11.93
N ALA A 451 19.21 -14.95 -12.39
CA ALA A 451 20.44 -15.51 -12.97
C ALA A 451 20.22 -16.50 -14.12
N GLY A 452 19.26 -16.19 -15.01
CA GLY A 452 18.80 -17.07 -16.10
C GLY A 452 17.93 -18.21 -15.61
N GLU A 453 16.99 -17.93 -14.70
CA GLU A 453 16.09 -18.87 -14.02
C GLU A 453 16.77 -20.04 -13.30
N ARG A 454 18.09 -20.01 -13.10
CA ARG A 454 18.84 -21.04 -12.35
C ARG A 454 18.58 -20.98 -10.86
N HIS A 455 18.18 -19.82 -10.35
CA HIS A 455 17.84 -19.63 -8.95
C HIS A 455 16.44 -19.05 -8.79
N VAL A 456 15.78 -19.43 -7.70
CA VAL A 456 14.56 -18.80 -7.20
C VAL A 456 14.84 -18.23 -5.82
N ALA A 457 14.49 -16.96 -5.63
CA ALA A 457 14.70 -16.23 -4.38
C ALA A 457 13.37 -15.88 -3.71
N ILE A 458 13.33 -16.00 -2.39
CA ILE A 458 12.22 -15.58 -1.53
C ILE A 458 12.76 -14.95 -0.25
N THR A 459 11.90 -14.27 0.51
CA THR A 459 12.14 -14.09 1.95
C THR A 459 11.56 -15.26 2.76
N ASP A 460 12.09 -15.50 3.96
CA ASP A 460 11.42 -16.32 4.98
C ASP A 460 10.69 -15.43 6.00
N ASN A 461 10.09 -16.04 7.02
CA ASN A 461 9.48 -15.33 8.15
C ASN A 461 10.11 -15.71 9.49
N ALA A 462 11.36 -16.16 9.52
CA ALA A 462 12.04 -16.67 10.70
C ALA A 462 12.09 -15.68 11.89
N ASP A 463 12.18 -16.21 13.10
CA ASP A 463 12.45 -15.45 14.32
C ASP A 463 13.92 -15.70 14.78
N PRO A 464 14.65 -14.69 15.27
CA PRO A 464 14.24 -13.30 15.51
C PRO A 464 14.37 -12.39 14.28
N ARG A 465 14.93 -12.88 13.17
CA ARG A 465 15.07 -12.12 11.92
C ARG A 465 14.64 -12.97 10.75
N MET A 466 13.92 -12.35 9.81
CA MET A 466 13.72 -12.94 8.50
C MET A 466 15.05 -13.03 7.73
N HIS A 467 15.08 -13.91 6.74
CA HIS A 467 16.19 -14.06 5.80
C HIS A 467 15.72 -13.80 4.38
N VAL A 468 16.65 -13.40 3.51
CA VAL A 468 16.54 -13.72 2.08
C VAL A 468 17.14 -15.11 1.88
N VAL A 469 16.44 -15.97 1.15
CA VAL A 469 16.85 -17.35 0.88
C VAL A 469 16.82 -17.59 -0.62
N VAL A 470 17.88 -18.21 -1.14
CA VAL A 470 18.05 -18.49 -2.56
C VAL A 470 18.18 -19.99 -2.75
N TYR A 471 17.38 -20.54 -3.67
CA TYR A 471 17.37 -21.96 -3.99
C TYR A 471 17.71 -22.23 -5.46
N ASP A 472 18.38 -23.34 -5.73
CA ASP A 472 18.62 -23.85 -7.09
C ASP A 472 17.34 -24.46 -7.69
N THR A 473 17.02 -24.11 -8.94
CA THR A 473 15.76 -24.49 -9.59
C THR A 473 15.77 -25.87 -10.26
N SER A 474 16.91 -26.57 -10.24
CA SER A 474 17.06 -27.89 -10.86
C SER A 474 16.27 -28.98 -10.13
N ALA A 475 15.75 -29.94 -10.90
CA ALA A 475 14.99 -31.07 -10.38
C ALA A 475 15.94 -32.15 -9.82
N GLY A 476 16.46 -31.92 -8.61
CA GLY A 476 17.40 -32.81 -7.92
C GLY A 476 16.93 -33.26 -6.53
N ALA A 477 17.33 -34.47 -6.14
CA ALA A 477 17.24 -34.94 -4.75
C ALA A 477 18.52 -34.53 -4.00
N GLY A 478 18.44 -33.48 -3.20
CA GLY A 478 19.55 -32.91 -2.45
C GLY A 478 19.12 -31.67 -1.66
N ASP A 479 20.08 -31.02 -1.01
CA ASP A 479 19.88 -29.66 -0.52
C ASP A 479 19.84 -28.70 -1.73
N LYS A 480 18.82 -27.84 -1.77
CA LYS A 480 18.63 -26.83 -2.82
C LYS A 480 19.05 -25.44 -2.36
N GLU A 481 19.29 -25.23 -1.06
CA GLU A 481 19.65 -23.92 -0.52
C GLU A 481 21.05 -23.52 -0.98
N VAL A 482 21.12 -22.51 -1.84
CA VAL A 482 22.37 -21.89 -2.28
C VAL A 482 22.89 -20.97 -1.18
N CYS A 483 21.99 -20.20 -0.56
CA CYS A 483 22.35 -19.32 0.54
C CYS A 483 21.13 -18.89 1.38
N ARG A 484 21.44 -18.39 2.59
CA ARG A 484 20.47 -17.76 3.50
C ARG A 484 21.13 -16.59 4.22
N VAL A 485 20.53 -15.40 4.13
CA VAL A 485 21.12 -14.15 4.64
C VAL A 485 20.12 -13.43 5.57
N PRO A 486 20.42 -13.25 6.87
CA PRO A 486 19.51 -12.59 7.80
C PRO A 486 19.50 -11.07 7.56
N VAL A 487 18.30 -10.48 7.47
CA VAL A 487 18.12 -9.05 7.15
C VAL A 487 17.36 -8.28 8.23
N PHE A 488 17.64 -6.98 8.28
CA PHE A 488 17.06 -5.98 9.19
C PHE A 488 17.22 -6.28 10.70
N ALA A 489 16.52 -5.49 11.52
CA ALA A 489 16.60 -5.54 12.97
C ALA A 489 15.89 -6.77 13.58
N PRO A 490 16.46 -7.39 14.65
CA PRO A 490 15.78 -8.43 15.43
C PRO A 490 14.39 -8.01 15.94
N ASP A 491 13.46 -8.96 15.90
CA ASP A 491 12.03 -8.83 16.25
C ASP A 491 11.25 -7.76 15.46
N ARG A 492 11.89 -7.14 14.46
CA ARG A 492 11.44 -5.94 13.73
C ARG A 492 11.72 -6.03 12.22
N SER A 493 11.80 -7.24 11.71
CA SER A 493 12.01 -7.55 10.28
C SER A 493 10.75 -8.19 9.70
N ALA A 494 10.26 -7.65 8.59
CA ALA A 494 9.19 -8.21 7.79
C ALA A 494 9.27 -7.60 6.39
N GLY A 495 9.10 -8.44 5.37
CA GLY A 495 8.81 -8.03 3.99
C GLY A 495 7.43 -8.58 3.62
N ASP A 496 6.75 -7.87 2.73
CA ASP A 496 5.42 -8.20 2.21
C ASP A 496 5.29 -7.77 0.73
N ASN A 497 6.45 -7.57 0.10
CA ASN A 497 6.70 -7.23 -1.30
C ASN A 497 7.76 -8.22 -1.82
N SER A 498 7.81 -8.42 -3.13
CA SER A 498 8.83 -9.20 -3.85
C SER A 498 10.26 -8.67 -3.69
N LEU A 499 11.23 -9.52 -4.05
CA LEU A 499 12.62 -9.13 -4.19
C LEU A 499 12.86 -8.50 -5.56
N ILE A 500 13.70 -7.47 -5.63
CA ILE A 500 14.21 -6.97 -6.91
C ILE A 500 15.43 -7.83 -7.28
N ALA A 501 15.47 -8.39 -8.49
CA ALA A 501 16.59 -9.19 -8.98
C ALA A 501 17.19 -8.61 -10.27
N ILE A 502 18.41 -8.09 -10.19
CA ILE A 502 19.18 -7.62 -11.36
C ILE A 502 20.42 -8.49 -11.50
N GLY A 503 20.41 -9.38 -12.51
CA GLY A 503 21.50 -10.33 -12.76
C GLY A 503 21.76 -11.27 -11.58
N ARG A 504 22.78 -10.93 -10.76
CA ARG A 504 23.15 -11.66 -9.54
C ARG A 504 22.88 -10.88 -8.24
N SER A 505 22.43 -9.64 -8.32
CA SER A 505 22.08 -8.80 -7.17
C SER A 505 20.60 -8.91 -6.82
N LEU A 506 20.32 -9.11 -5.54
CA LEU A 506 19.01 -9.08 -4.91
C LEU A 506 18.89 -7.84 -4.02
N PHE A 507 17.74 -7.18 -4.05
CA PHE A 507 17.40 -6.09 -3.13
C PHE A 507 16.13 -6.42 -2.36
N VAL A 508 16.17 -6.18 -1.05
CA VAL A 508 15.07 -6.45 -0.13
C VAL A 508 14.79 -5.23 0.76
N GLU A 509 13.51 -4.94 0.97
CA GLU A 509 13.03 -3.83 1.81
C GLU A 509 12.28 -4.32 3.07
N SER A 510 12.23 -3.47 4.10
CA SER A 510 11.50 -3.73 5.33
C SER A 510 10.17 -2.98 5.36
N ASN A 511 9.07 -3.73 5.40
CA ASN A 511 7.71 -3.21 5.59
C ASN A 511 7.26 -3.30 7.07
N TYR A 512 8.17 -3.62 8.01
CA TYR A 512 7.79 -3.92 9.38
C TYR A 512 7.06 -2.78 10.07
N GLY A 513 5.87 -3.08 10.57
CA GLY A 513 4.98 -2.12 11.24
C GLY A 513 3.97 -1.43 10.31
N TYR A 514 3.92 -1.78 9.02
CA TYR A 514 2.93 -1.22 8.11
C TYR A 514 1.51 -1.68 8.44
N ASN A 515 0.58 -0.76 8.25
CA ASN A 515 -0.87 -0.94 8.15
C ASN A 515 -1.42 0.39 7.60
N LEU A 516 -2.45 0.34 6.76
CA LEU A 516 -3.13 1.47 6.14
C LEU A 516 -3.42 2.63 7.13
N PHE A 517 -3.78 2.30 8.36
CA PHE A 517 -4.09 3.28 9.42
C PHE A 517 -2.88 3.66 10.30
N ASP A 518 -1.91 2.76 10.49
CA ASP A 518 -0.74 3.04 11.33
C ASP A 518 0.32 3.89 10.64
N ALA A 519 0.29 4.00 9.31
CA ALA A 519 1.14 4.90 8.50
C ALA A 519 0.58 6.34 8.38
N THR A 520 -0.23 6.79 9.36
CA THR A 520 -0.86 8.12 9.38
C THR A 520 -0.48 8.94 10.62
N PHE A 521 -0.83 10.23 10.66
CA PHE A 521 -0.50 11.16 11.75
C PHE A 521 1.00 11.26 12.03
N GLY A 522 1.82 11.23 10.97
CA GLY A 522 3.27 11.33 11.03
C GLY A 522 4.00 10.03 11.38
N ARG A 523 3.34 8.87 11.32
CA ARG A 523 3.97 7.57 11.59
C ARG A 523 4.41 6.85 10.32
N SER A 524 5.41 5.97 10.42
CA SER A 524 5.93 5.18 9.30
C SER A 524 6.35 3.77 9.74
N THR A 525 6.84 2.95 8.80
CA THR A 525 7.46 1.64 9.06
C THR A 525 8.81 1.76 9.75
N GLN A 526 9.34 0.64 10.24
CA GLN A 526 10.78 0.55 10.52
C GLN A 526 11.57 0.72 9.22
N PRO A 527 12.76 1.32 9.27
CA PRO A 527 13.62 1.42 8.10
C PRO A 527 14.23 0.05 7.74
N GLY A 528 14.74 -0.03 6.51
CA GLY A 528 15.49 -1.18 6.03
C GLY A 528 15.43 -1.31 4.51
N LEU A 529 16.60 -1.25 3.87
CA LEU A 529 16.84 -1.66 2.49
C LEU A 529 18.21 -2.36 2.45
N THR A 530 18.35 -3.48 1.77
CA THR A 530 19.61 -4.27 1.74
C THR A 530 19.88 -4.81 0.35
N ARG A 531 21.13 -4.73 -0.11
CA ARG A 531 21.63 -5.44 -1.30
C ARG A 531 22.38 -6.70 -0.89
N ILE A 532 22.06 -7.80 -1.56
CA ILE A 532 22.72 -9.10 -1.41
C ILE A 532 23.14 -9.57 -2.80
N ASP A 533 24.42 -9.88 -2.99
CA ASP A 533 24.90 -10.48 -4.25
C ASP A 533 25.05 -12.00 -4.06
N VAL A 534 24.47 -12.76 -4.99
CA VAL A 534 24.61 -14.23 -5.06
C VAL A 534 25.92 -14.55 -5.76
N THR A 535 26.90 -15.12 -5.06
CA THR A 535 28.20 -15.53 -5.60
C THR A 535 28.20 -17.03 -5.89
N ASP A 536 29.32 -17.59 -6.38
CA ASP A 536 29.43 -19.05 -6.60
C ASP A 536 29.74 -19.81 -5.29
N ASP A 537 30.11 -19.08 -4.23
CA ASP A 537 30.40 -19.62 -2.88
C ASP A 537 29.25 -19.37 -1.87
N GLY A 538 28.14 -18.76 -2.29
CA GLY A 538 26.99 -18.44 -1.43
C GLY A 538 26.39 -17.06 -1.72
N CYS A 539 26.16 -16.25 -0.69
CA CYS A 539 25.68 -14.87 -0.83
C CYS A 539 26.40 -13.91 0.10
N GLU A 540 26.62 -12.68 -0.38
CA GLU A 540 27.30 -11.60 0.34
C GLU A 540 26.36 -10.39 0.50
N VAL A 541 26.30 -9.81 1.71
CA VAL A 541 25.64 -8.51 1.93
C VAL A 541 26.60 -7.42 1.46
N VAL A 542 26.28 -6.77 0.35
CA VAL A 542 27.10 -5.68 -0.20
C VAL A 542 26.92 -4.41 0.62
N TRP A 543 25.67 -4.07 0.94
CA TRP A 543 25.33 -2.95 1.81
C TRP A 543 23.96 -3.15 2.47
N ALA A 544 23.77 -2.52 3.63
CA ALA A 544 22.49 -2.43 4.32
C ALA A 544 22.26 -0.96 4.76
N ASN A 545 21.08 -0.43 4.47
CA ASN A 545 20.65 0.91 4.86
C ASN A 545 19.52 0.79 5.89
N ASP A 546 19.83 1.10 7.15
CA ASP A 546 18.91 1.09 8.29
C ASP A 546 18.25 2.47 8.54
N GLU A 547 18.23 3.37 7.54
CA GLU A 547 17.61 4.70 7.62
C GLU A 547 16.42 4.89 6.66
N ILE A 548 16.47 4.31 5.46
CA ILE A 548 15.41 4.42 4.45
C ILE A 548 14.13 3.71 4.93
N ARG A 549 13.01 4.43 4.97
CA ARG A 549 11.68 3.91 5.34
C ARG A 549 10.79 3.77 4.12
N ILE A 550 10.56 2.52 3.72
CA ILE A 550 9.66 2.15 2.63
C ILE A 550 8.39 1.55 3.24
N PRO A 551 7.25 2.25 3.22
CA PRO A 551 6.08 1.77 3.97
C PRO A 551 5.49 0.48 3.43
N SER A 552 5.31 0.38 2.11
CA SER A 552 4.67 -0.78 1.48
C SER A 552 4.79 -0.82 -0.05
N THR A 553 5.75 -0.14 -0.70
CA THR A 553 5.74 -0.09 -2.17
C THR A 553 6.51 -1.25 -2.77
N VAL A 554 5.96 -1.90 -3.79
CA VAL A 554 6.76 -2.81 -4.61
C VAL A 554 7.73 -1.95 -5.42
N SER A 555 8.91 -1.71 -4.84
CA SER A 555 10.02 -0.96 -5.43
C SER A 555 10.49 -1.62 -6.74
N LYS A 556 11.19 -0.85 -7.58
CA LYS A 556 11.76 -1.34 -8.85
C LYS A 556 13.25 -1.06 -8.92
N GLY A 557 14.01 -1.91 -9.58
CA GLY A 557 15.42 -1.67 -9.87
C GLY A 557 15.66 -1.39 -11.35
N THR A 558 16.68 -0.59 -11.67
CA THR A 558 17.17 -0.38 -13.03
C THR A 558 18.58 -0.94 -13.20
N SER A 559 18.89 -1.51 -14.36
CA SER A 559 20.26 -1.93 -14.74
C SER A 559 21.25 -0.78 -14.70
N SER A 560 20.80 0.46 -14.93
CA SER A 560 21.64 1.65 -14.78
C SER A 560 22.07 1.94 -13.34
N GLY A 561 21.54 1.24 -12.34
CA GLY A 561 22.01 1.30 -10.96
C GLY A 561 21.13 2.11 -10.01
N VAL A 562 19.81 2.19 -10.25
CA VAL A 562 18.88 2.90 -9.37
C VAL A 562 17.79 1.98 -8.84
N ILE A 563 17.53 2.04 -7.53
CA ILE A 563 16.30 1.52 -6.93
C ILE A 563 15.28 2.67 -6.85
N ALA A 564 14.21 2.55 -7.63
CA ALA A 564 13.07 3.44 -7.70
C ALA A 564 12.03 3.02 -6.65
N THR A 565 11.83 3.85 -5.62
CA THR A 565 10.98 3.53 -4.45
C THR A 565 10.15 4.73 -3.97
N TYR A 566 9.35 4.51 -2.92
CA TYR A 566 8.39 5.45 -2.37
C TYR A 566 8.51 5.51 -0.84
N THR A 567 9.08 6.62 -0.33
CA THR A 567 9.45 6.73 1.08
C THR A 567 8.54 7.66 1.89
N LYS A 568 8.52 7.44 3.20
CA LYS A 568 7.82 8.27 4.18
C LYS A 568 8.57 8.32 5.50
N GLU A 569 8.95 9.52 5.93
CA GLU A 569 9.61 9.71 7.22
C GLU A 569 8.61 9.79 8.39
N GLU A 570 9.11 9.53 9.60
CA GLU A 570 8.38 9.82 10.83
C GLU A 570 8.39 11.33 11.12
N SER A 571 7.29 11.84 11.68
CA SER A 571 7.12 13.25 12.01
C SER A 571 6.35 13.42 13.32
N ALA A 572 7.04 13.88 14.37
CA ALA A 572 6.41 14.29 15.62
C ALA A 572 5.42 15.48 15.45
N ALA A 573 5.53 16.21 14.33
CA ALA A 573 4.59 17.25 13.94
C ALA A 573 3.30 16.69 13.29
N GLY A 574 3.21 15.37 13.06
CA GLY A 574 2.06 14.71 12.44
C GLY A 574 1.98 14.89 10.92
N ILE A 575 3.10 15.22 10.26
CA ILE A 575 3.17 15.42 8.81
C ILE A 575 3.24 14.05 8.11
N ASP A 576 2.23 13.76 7.29
CA ASP A 576 2.21 12.58 6.43
C ASP A 576 2.71 12.96 5.03
N ALA A 577 4.01 13.16 4.86
CA ALA A 577 4.63 13.50 3.57
C ALA A 577 5.25 12.26 2.91
N TRP A 578 4.93 12.07 1.63
CA TRP A 578 5.31 10.90 0.84
C TRP A 578 6.12 11.33 -0.37
N TYR A 579 7.17 10.57 -0.70
CA TYR A 579 8.18 10.96 -1.67
C TYR A 579 8.46 9.87 -2.69
N PHE A 580 8.52 10.23 -3.97
CA PHE A 580 9.31 9.45 -4.92
C PHE A 580 10.77 9.54 -4.49
N THR A 581 11.49 8.42 -4.51
CA THR A 581 12.88 8.35 -4.05
C THR A 581 13.67 7.47 -5.00
N ALA A 582 14.82 7.99 -5.46
CA ALA A 582 15.85 7.21 -6.12
C ALA A 582 16.95 6.89 -5.11
N VAL A 583 17.34 5.63 -5.03
CA VAL A 583 18.44 5.13 -4.22
C VAL A 583 19.49 4.55 -5.15
N ASP A 584 20.76 4.87 -4.91
CA ASP A 584 21.88 4.31 -5.65
C ASP A 584 22.01 2.81 -5.32
N ALA A 585 21.81 1.94 -6.30
CA ALA A 585 21.80 0.49 -6.11
C ALA A 585 23.21 -0.07 -5.83
N THR A 586 24.27 0.70 -6.07
CA THR A 586 25.65 0.30 -5.77
C THR A 586 26.06 0.60 -4.33
N THR A 587 25.52 1.67 -3.73
CA THR A 587 25.91 2.10 -2.37
C THR A 587 24.79 2.05 -1.31
N GLY A 588 23.53 2.02 -1.73
CA GLY A 588 22.37 2.15 -0.84
C GLY A 588 22.10 3.58 -0.36
N GLU A 589 22.78 4.58 -0.92
CA GLU A 589 22.58 6.00 -0.58
C GLU A 589 21.38 6.59 -1.32
N ILE A 590 20.60 7.45 -0.67
CA ILE A 590 19.53 8.19 -1.36
C ILE A 590 20.18 9.20 -2.32
N MET A 591 19.84 9.10 -3.61
CA MET A 591 20.25 10.07 -4.62
C MET A 591 19.41 11.35 -4.50
N TRP A 592 18.09 11.18 -4.44
CA TRP A 592 17.14 12.28 -4.35
C TRP A 592 15.76 11.84 -3.82
N ARG A 593 14.99 12.81 -3.30
CA ARG A 593 13.57 12.68 -2.94
C ARG A 593 12.73 13.81 -3.57
N ARG A 594 11.57 13.48 -4.14
CA ARG A 594 10.61 14.43 -4.73
C ARG A 594 9.24 14.27 -4.07
N LEU A 595 8.66 15.36 -3.55
CA LEU A 595 7.42 15.33 -2.77
C LEU A 595 6.20 14.91 -3.64
N ALA A 596 5.83 13.65 -3.55
CA ALA A 596 4.67 13.10 -4.25
C ALA A 596 3.36 13.68 -3.72
N GLY A 597 3.26 13.93 -2.41
CA GLY A 597 2.12 14.63 -1.81
C GLY A 597 2.04 14.46 -0.29
N THR A 598 0.91 14.86 0.29
CA THR A 598 0.70 14.77 1.74
C THR A 598 -0.69 14.28 2.13
N GLY A 599 -0.77 13.53 3.24
CA GLY A 599 -1.99 12.93 3.78
C GLY A 599 -2.17 11.46 3.43
N SER A 600 -3.30 10.87 3.82
CA SER A 600 -3.57 9.44 3.64
C SER A 600 -3.85 9.03 2.19
N MET A 601 -4.40 9.92 1.37
CA MET A 601 -4.79 9.61 -0.02
C MET A 601 -3.62 9.41 -0.99
N VAL A 602 -2.40 9.72 -0.55
CA VAL A 602 -1.14 9.46 -1.27
C VAL A 602 -0.33 8.32 -0.63
N ASN A 603 -0.91 7.58 0.34
CA ASN A 603 -0.36 6.30 0.79
C ASN A 603 -0.46 5.29 -0.36
N ASN A 604 0.64 4.59 -0.69
CA ASN A 604 0.70 3.66 -1.81
C ASN A 604 -0.12 2.38 -1.55
N HIS A 605 -0.08 1.87 -0.31
CA HIS A 605 -0.82 0.69 0.15
C HIS A 605 -0.64 -0.54 -0.74
N TYR A 606 0.57 -1.11 -0.74
CA TYR A 606 0.97 -2.29 -1.53
C TYR A 606 0.92 -2.15 -3.05
N ALA A 607 0.53 -0.98 -3.57
CA ALA A 607 0.77 -0.66 -4.97
C ALA A 607 2.27 -0.46 -5.25
N ALA A 608 2.69 -0.89 -6.44
CA ALA A 608 4.05 -0.76 -6.92
C ALA A 608 4.43 0.68 -7.30
N THR A 609 5.74 0.89 -7.28
CA THR A 609 6.39 1.93 -8.08
C THR A 609 6.62 1.39 -9.49
N TYR A 610 6.57 2.25 -10.50
CA TYR A 610 6.88 1.96 -11.90
C TYR A 610 7.80 3.04 -12.44
N VAL A 611 8.64 2.68 -13.41
CA VAL A 611 9.47 3.61 -14.20
C VAL A 611 8.99 3.52 -15.65
N GLY A 612 8.74 4.66 -16.30
CA GLY A 612 8.35 4.74 -17.71
C GLY A 612 9.55 4.79 -18.67
N PRO A 613 9.35 4.61 -19.99
CA PRO A 613 10.41 4.71 -21.00
C PRO A 613 11.08 6.10 -21.09
N ASP A 614 10.39 7.16 -20.64
CA ASP A 614 10.89 8.54 -20.51
C ASP A 614 11.56 8.81 -19.15
N GLY A 615 11.69 7.77 -18.32
CA GLY A 615 12.15 7.83 -16.94
C GLY A 615 11.17 8.44 -15.94
N SER A 616 9.91 8.69 -16.33
CA SER A 616 8.85 9.06 -15.39
C SER A 616 8.69 8.01 -14.29
N MET A 617 8.32 8.43 -13.08
CA MET A 617 8.04 7.52 -11.97
C MET A 617 6.56 7.57 -11.60
N LEU A 618 5.90 6.42 -11.49
CA LEU A 618 4.48 6.31 -11.18
C LEU A 618 4.26 5.44 -9.95
N VAL A 619 3.35 5.85 -9.07
CA VAL A 619 2.99 5.09 -7.86
C VAL A 619 1.48 5.10 -7.71
N GLY A 620 0.89 3.90 -7.65
CA GLY A 620 -0.51 3.73 -7.26
C GLY A 620 -0.70 4.14 -5.81
N VAL A 621 -1.80 4.81 -5.49
CA VAL A 621 -2.11 5.29 -4.13
C VAL A 621 -3.59 5.15 -3.81
N THR A 622 -3.98 5.19 -2.54
CA THR A 622 -5.38 5.03 -2.10
C THR A 622 -6.37 6.03 -2.72
N GLY A 623 -5.92 7.19 -3.21
CA GLY A 623 -6.72 8.11 -4.02
C GLY A 623 -6.81 7.77 -5.52
N GLY A 624 -5.85 7.03 -6.07
CA GLY A 624 -5.71 6.72 -7.49
C GLY A 624 -4.24 6.53 -7.90
N LEU A 625 -3.71 7.49 -8.65
CA LEU A 625 -2.35 7.44 -9.20
C LEU A 625 -1.63 8.77 -9.00
N VAL A 626 -0.35 8.72 -8.67
CA VAL A 626 0.58 9.87 -8.66
C VAL A 626 1.71 9.55 -9.63
N ALA A 627 2.12 10.53 -10.42
CA ALA A 627 3.29 10.41 -11.30
C ALA A 627 4.20 11.62 -11.16
N LEU A 628 5.50 11.37 -11.27
CA LEU A 628 6.55 12.35 -11.52
C LEU A 628 6.89 12.23 -13.01
N VAL A 629 6.54 13.24 -13.79
CA VAL A 629 6.71 13.26 -15.25
C VAL A 629 7.62 14.42 -15.67
N PRO A 630 8.28 14.36 -16.83
CA PRO A 630 9.05 15.47 -17.37
C PRO A 630 8.24 16.77 -17.43
N GLU A 631 8.91 17.89 -17.17
CA GLU A 631 8.39 19.20 -17.54
C GLU A 631 8.58 19.39 -19.04
N GLN A 632 7.48 19.26 -19.80
CA GLN A 632 7.46 19.67 -21.21
C GLN A 632 7.94 21.14 -21.33
N PRO A 633 8.86 21.44 -22.27
CA PRO A 633 9.59 22.71 -22.36
C PRO A 633 8.76 23.92 -22.82
#